data_AF-A0A553H013-F1
#
_entry.id   AF-A0A553H013-F1
#
_cell.length_a   1.000
_cell.length_b   1.000
_cell.length_c   1.000
_cell.angle_alpha   90.00
_cell.angle_beta   90.00
_cell.angle_gamma   90.00
#
_symmetry.space_group_name_H-M   'P 1'
#
loop_
_entity.id
_entity.type
_entity.pdbx_description
1 polymer ?
#
loop_
_entity_poly.entity_id
_entity_poly.type
_entity_poly.pdbx_seq_one_letter_code
_entity_poly.pdbx_strand_id
1 'polypeptide(L)' 'MSDYRIALLREGQLLAELSVDCARYVDVCRELRRRFPGEEGFALRIERRRELRRILEQGPDGLRLLGIEYRHEQVPDHA' A
#
# COMPACT_ATOMS: atom_id res chain seq x y z
N MET A 1 0.59 -4.99 -9.94
CA MET A 1 0.22 -5.50 -8.60
C MET A 1 -0.01 -4.28 -7.74
N SER A 2 -1.00 -4.26 -6.84
CA SER A 2 -1.24 -3.09 -6.01
C SER A 2 -0.06 -2.86 -5.05
N ASP A 3 0.60 -1.71 -5.21
CA ASP A 3 1.79 -1.31 -4.45
C ASP A 3 1.43 -0.58 -3.16
N TYR A 4 0.19 -0.08 -3.05
CA TYR A 4 -0.29 0.69 -1.91
C TYR A 4 -1.61 0.12 -1.40
N ARG A 5 -1.77 0.12 -0.08
CA ARG A 5 -3.03 -0.08 0.62
C ARG A 5 -3.38 1.22 1.33
N ILE A 6 -4.56 1.75 1.04
CA ILE A 6 -5.08 2.98 1.66
C ILE A 6 -6.27 2.57 2.53
N ALA A 7 -6.14 2.74 3.84
CA ALA A 7 -7.24 2.60 4.79
C ALA A 7 -7.86 3.98 5.04
N LEU A 8 -9.16 4.10 4.82
CA LEU A 8 -9.96 5.26 5.21
C LEU A 8 -10.55 5.00 6.60
N LEU A 9 -10.26 5.90 7.53
CA LEU A 9 -10.77 5.85 8.89
C LEU A 9 -11.67 7.06 9.17
N ARG A 10 -12.59 6.91 10.12
CA ARG A 10 -13.34 8.02 10.73
C ARG A 10 -13.34 7.84 12.24
N GLU A 11 -12.90 8.85 12.98
CA GLU A 11 -12.76 8.80 14.44
C GLU A 11 -11.98 7.55 14.90
N GLY A 12 -10.94 7.18 14.15
CA GLY A 12 -10.11 5.99 14.40
C GLY A 12 -10.73 4.64 13.99
N GLN A 13 -11.97 4.60 13.52
CA GLN A 13 -12.62 3.37 13.03
C GLN A 13 -12.39 3.18 11.54
N LEU A 14 -12.03 1.97 11.13
CA LEU A 14 -11.84 1.62 9.72
C LEU A 14 -13.19 1.59 8.99
N LEU A 15 -13.31 2.41 7.93
CA LEU A 15 -14.49 2.43 7.07
C LEU A 15 -14.28 1.63 5.79
N ALA A 16 -13.11 1.77 5.16
CA ALA A 16 -12.83 1.14 3.88
C ALA A 16 -11.33 0.93 3.65
N GLU A 17 -11.00 -0.01 2.77
CA GLU A 17 -9.64 -0.26 2.31
C GLU A 17 -9.59 -0.35 0.79
N LEU A 18 -8.58 0.31 0.21
CA LEU A 18 -8.35 0.33 -1.22
C LEU A 18 -6.96 -0.21 -1.52
N SER A 19 -6.88 -1.14 -2.47
CA SER A 19 -5.62 -1.60 -3.06
C SER A 19 -5.33 -0.80 -4.33
N VAL A 20 -4.27 0.00 -4.32
CA VAL A 20 -3.98 1.01 -5.34
C VAL A 20 -2.60 0.76 -5.96
N ASP A 21 -2.52 0.85 -7.28
CA ASP A 21 -1.27 0.79 -8.03
C ASP A 21 -0.46 2.08 -7.85
N CYS A 22 0.88 2.02 -7.86
CA CYS A 22 1.71 3.22 -7.66
C CYS A 22 1.39 4.35 -8.65
N ALA A 23 1.00 4.02 -9.89
CA ALA A 23 0.69 5.01 -10.91
C ALA A 23 -0.56 5.86 -10.58
N ARG A 24 -1.43 5.37 -9.69
CA ARG A 24 -2.69 6.03 -9.30
C ARG A 24 -2.67 6.55 -7.87
N TYR A 25 -1.66 6.19 -7.08
CA TYR A 25 -1.55 6.51 -5.66
C TYR A 25 -1.77 7.99 -5.36
N VAL A 26 -1.03 8.88 -6.03
CA VAL A 26 -1.06 10.32 -5.77
C VAL A 26 -2.45 10.91 -6.03
N ASP A 27 -3.07 10.57 -7.16
CA ASP A 27 -4.37 11.09 -7.53
C ASP A 27 -5.49 10.54 -6.63
N VAL A 28 -5.43 9.26 -6.26
CA VAL A 28 -6.39 8.65 -5.33
C VAL A 28 -6.28 9.29 -3.96
N CYS A 29 -5.07 9.47 -3.41
CA CYS A 29 -4.88 10.16 -2.14
C CYS A 29 -5.38 11.61 -2.19
N ARG A 30 -5.12 12.33 -3.27
CA ARG A 30 -5.63 13.70 -3.45
C ARG A 30 -7.16 13.73 -3.44
N GLU A 31 -7.81 12.86 -4.21
CA GLU A 31 -9.27 12.78 -4.27
C GLU A 31 -9.89 12.35 -2.93
N LEU A 32 -9.29 11.40 -2.23
CA LEU A 32 -9.77 10.96 -0.92
C LEU A 32 -9.64 12.07 0.11
N ARG A 33 -8.49 12.75 0.20
CA ARG A 33 -8.32 13.89 1.13
C ARG A 33 -9.29 15.03 0.83
N ARG A 34 -9.61 15.27 -0.45
CA ARG A 34 -10.58 16.30 -0.86
C ARG A 34 -12.01 15.95 -0.45
N ARG A 35 -12.39 14.68 -0.47
CA ARG A 35 -13.76 14.22 -0.16
C ARG A 35 -13.97 13.83 1.30
N PHE A 36 -12.89 13.50 2.01
CA PHE A 36 -12.89 13.05 3.39
C PHE A 36 -11.90 13.90 4.20
N PRO A 37 -12.27 15.16 4.52
CA PRO A 37 -11.38 16.08 5.20
C PRO A 37 -11.16 15.68 6.66
N GLY A 38 -9.96 15.95 7.18
CA GLY A 38 -9.61 15.63 8.57
C GLY A 38 -10.44 16.39 9.62
N GLU A 39 -10.93 17.58 9.27
CA GLU A 39 -11.80 18.40 10.10
C GLU A 39 -13.14 17.71 10.42
N GLU A 40 -13.58 16.77 9.58
CA GLU A 40 -14.78 15.96 9.79
C GLU A 40 -14.49 14.61 10.50
N GLY A 41 -13.27 14.46 11.03
CA GLY A 41 -12.82 13.26 11.75
C GLY A 41 -12.29 12.14 10.85
N PHE A 42 -12.09 12.39 9.56
CA PHE A 42 -11.52 11.40 8.65
C PHE A 42 -9.99 11.34 8.72
N ALA A 43 -9.43 10.15 8.51
CA ALA A 43 -8.00 9.95 8.39
C ALA A 43 -7.69 8.94 7.30
N LEU A 44 -6.55 9.09 6.63
CA LEU A 44 -6.02 8.10 5.70
C LEU A 44 -4.79 7.45 6.31
N ARG A 45 -4.77 6.12 6.39
CA ARG A 45 -3.57 5.36 6.71
C ARG A 45 -3.06 4.67 5.46
N ILE A 46 -1.85 5.00 5.05
CA ILE A 46 -1.25 4.52 3.82
C ILE A 46 -0.16 3.51 4.16
N GLU A 47 -0.20 2.35 3.52
CA GLU A 47 0.80 1.32 3.62
C GLU A 47 1.34 1.00 2.23
N ARG A 48 2.66 0.96 2.07
CA ARG A 48 3.31 0.55 0.83
C ARG A 48 3.76 -0.90 0.94
N ARG A 49 3.47 -1.67 -0.10
CA ARG A 49 4.00 -3.02 -0.29
C ARG A 49 5.45 -2.92 -0.72
N ARG A 50 6.36 -3.44 0.10
CA ARG A 50 7.78 -3.54 -0.19
C ARG A 50 8.18 -5.00 -0.32
N GLU A 51 8.91 -5.31 -1.38
CA GLU A 51 9.54 -6.61 -1.55
C GLU A 51 10.63 -6.79 -0.48
N LEU A 52 10.55 -7.87 0.27
CA LEU A 52 11.53 -8.21 1.31
C LEU A 52 12.62 -9.12 0.79
N ARG A 53 12.22 -10.24 0.17
CA ARG A 53 13.17 -11.23 -0.34
C ARG A 53 12.53 -12.07 -1.45
N ARG A 54 13.41 -12.62 -2.30
CA ARG A 54 13.09 -13.61 -3.32
C ARG A 54 13.52 -14.98 -2.86
N ILE A 55 12.66 -15.97 -3.05
CA ILE A 55 12.95 -17.38 -2.82
C ILE A 55 13.40 -17.95 -4.15
N LEU A 56 14.65 -18.37 -4.24
CA LEU A 56 15.26 -18.89 -5.45
C LEU A 56 15.60 -20.37 -5.27
N GLU A 57 15.40 -21.14 -6.32
CA GLU A 57 15.90 -22.51 -6.47
C GLU A 57 17.04 -22.49 -7.48
N GLN A 58 18.16 -23.13 -7.15
CA GLN A 58 19.27 -23.31 -8.08
C GLN A 58 19.30 -24.78 -8.52
N GLY A 59 19.28 -24.99 -9.82
CA GLY A 59 19.38 -26.31 -10.45
C GLY A 59 20.34 -26.32 -11.64
N PRO A 60 20.46 -27.48 -12.32
CA PRO A 60 21.33 -27.64 -13.50
C PRO A 60 20.98 -26.67 -14.65
N ASP A 61 19.70 -26.32 -14.77
CA ASP A 61 19.17 -25.40 -15.78
C ASP A 61 19.25 -23.92 -15.36
N GLY A 62 19.87 -23.62 -14.21
CA GLY A 62 20.09 -22.27 -13.70
C GLY A 62 19.22 -21.91 -12.49
N LEU A 63 18.92 -20.61 -12.36
CA LEU A 63 18.14 -20.05 -11.25
C LEU A 63 16.66 -19.96 -11.61
N ARG A 64 15.80 -20.49 -10.73
CA ARG A 64 14.34 -20.40 -10.81
C ARG A 64 13.79 -19.58 -9.65
N LEU A 65 12.92 -18.62 -9.95
CA LEU A 65 12.18 -17.88 -8.93
C LEU A 65 11.00 -18.73 -8.43
N LEU A 66 11.02 -19.10 -7.15
CA LEU A 66 9.94 -19.86 -6.51
C LEU A 66 8.88 -18.94 -5.91
N GLY A 67 9.27 -17.77 -5.41
CA GLY A 67 8.34 -16.84 -4.78
C GLY A 67 8.97 -15.52 -4.38
N ILE A 68 8.12 -14.55 -4.10
CA ILE A 68 8.53 -13.22 -3.59
C ILE A 68 7.74 -12.95 -2.32
N GLU A 69 8.44 -12.65 -1.23
CA GLU A 69 7.83 -12.22 0.01
C GLU A 69 7.74 -10.70 0.08
N TYR A 70 6.60 -10.22 0.57
CA TYR A 70 6.29 -8.80 0.68
C TYR A 70 5.88 -8.45 2.10
N ARG A 71 6.15 -7.21 2.49
CA ARG A 71 5.62 -6.60 3.72
C ARG A 71 4.95 -5.26 3.40
N HIS A 72 3.93 -4.94 4.18
CA HIS A 72 3.31 -3.61 4.17
C HIS A 72 4.03 -2.73 5.20
N GLU A 73 4.59 -1.61 4.75
CA GLU A 73 5.23 -0.60 5.59
C GLU A 73 4.38 0.66 5.57
N GLN A 74 4.10 1.24 6.75
CA GLN A 74 3.34 2.48 6.82
C GLN A 74 4.15 3.61 6.18
N VAL A 75 3.49 4.38 5.30
CA VAL A 75 4.06 5.56 4.67
C VAL A 75 3.75 6.77 5.56
N PRO A 76 4.76 7.56 5.99
CA PRO A 76 4.51 8.79 6.72
C PRO A 76 3.73 9.79 5.84
N ASP A 77 2.85 10.59 6.44
CA ASP A 77 1.98 11.54 5.75
C ASP A 77 2.72 12.71 5.04
N HIS A 78 4.06 12.77 5.11
CA HIS A 78 4.90 13.90 4.71
C HIS A 78 6.07 13.54 3.77
N ALA A 79 5.89 12.58 2.87
CA ALA A 79 6.87 12.29 1.80
C ALA A 79 6.50 12.97 0.48
#